data_AF-A0A1J1DZC2-F1
#
_entry.id   AF-A0A1J1DZC2-F1
#
_cell.length_a   1.000
_cell.length_b   1.000
_cell.length_c   1.000
_cell.angle_alpha   90.00
_cell.angle_beta   90.00
_cell.angle_gamma   90.00
#
_symmetry.space_group_name_H-M   'P 1'
#
loop_
_entity.id
_entity.type
_entity.pdbx_description
1 polymer ?
#
loop_
_entity_poly.entity_id
_entity_poly.type
_entity_poly.pdbx_seq_one_letter_code
_entity_poly.pdbx_strand_id
1 'polypeptide(L)'
;MVQTSKFIDTKVSLYASESILTDGSFLAVSDKRIKSIKGISDKREDLKKLLNIEITDYTMIDSIESGVRPFKKVIAQQVESIVPEVININKGTIPNVYELAKSISISNEGSTITTNKVHDFSVGDLIKVIIENDGERYVKVKRVIDSNRFLTEEVLDSKNKVFIYGKEVDDLRSVDYDGLTTLNISATQAVYDRVVGLEKENSILTKQLSTTNEKLISTKKELSSTKQKLDNLIKLLNKSNILNKDDTKVLIK
;
A
#
# COMPACT_ATOMS: atom_id res chain seq x y z
N MET A 1 -0.04 27.05 -0.95
CA MET A 1 -0.11 26.42 0.38
C MET A 1 1.21 25.69 0.59
N VAL A 2 2.06 26.21 1.48
CA VAL A 2 3.34 25.60 1.82
C VAL A 2 3.04 24.44 2.76
N GLN A 3 3.18 23.19 2.28
CA GLN A 3 3.32 22.04 3.16
C GLN A 3 4.63 22.24 3.91
N THR A 4 4.56 22.78 5.11
CA THR A 4 5.68 22.74 6.04
C THR A 4 5.89 21.27 6.39
N SER A 5 6.85 20.61 5.74
CA SER A 5 7.37 19.34 6.19
C SER A 5 7.82 19.53 7.63
N LYS A 6 7.09 18.89 8.54
CA LYS A 6 7.37 19.00 9.96
C LYS A 6 8.61 18.15 10.18
N PHE A 7 9.78 18.77 10.15
CA PHE A 7 11.01 18.13 10.59
C PHE A 7 10.78 17.66 12.03
N ILE A 8 10.61 16.35 12.20
CA ILE A 8 10.68 15.75 13.52
C ILE A 8 12.17 15.61 13.76
N ASP A 9 12.73 16.51 14.59
CA ASP A 9 14.05 16.32 15.20
C ASP A 9 13.97 15.08 16.09
N THR A 10 14.05 13.92 15.44
CA THR A 10 13.92 12.63 16.08
C THR A 10 15.21 12.45 16.87
N LYS A 11 15.12 12.48 18.21
CA LYS A 11 16.27 12.25 19.07
C LYS A 11 16.66 10.78 19.00
N VAL A 12 17.47 10.45 17.99
CA VAL A 12 17.98 9.10 17.76
C VAL A 12 18.95 8.73 18.87
N SER A 13 18.56 7.77 19.71
CA SER A 13 19.43 7.23 20.76
C SER A 13 20.31 6.08 20.26
N LEU A 14 19.92 5.43 19.17
CA LEU A 14 20.66 4.33 18.54
C LEU A 14 20.53 4.43 17.00
N TYR A 15 21.66 4.59 16.32
CA TYR A 15 21.79 4.43 14.88
C TYR A 15 22.78 3.29 14.63
N ALA A 16 22.32 2.21 14.01
CA ALA A 16 23.13 1.02 13.72
C ALA A 16 23.10 0.76 12.22
N SER A 17 24.29 0.56 11.63
CA SER A 17 24.43 0.20 10.21
C SER A 17 24.03 -1.25 9.93
N GLU A 18 23.87 -2.06 10.97
CA GLU A 18 23.62 -3.50 10.89
C GLU A 18 22.37 -3.91 11.69
N SER A 19 22.06 -5.20 11.68
CA SER A 19 20.88 -5.74 12.37
C SER A 19 20.97 -5.65 13.90
N ILE A 20 19.84 -5.35 14.54
CA ILE A 20 19.67 -5.51 15.98
C ILE A 20 19.05 -6.89 16.23
N LEU A 21 19.81 -7.79 16.86
CA LEU A 21 19.33 -9.11 17.26
C LEU A 21 19.05 -9.14 18.77
N THR A 22 17.89 -9.68 19.16
CA THR A 22 17.51 -9.87 20.56
C THR A 22 17.09 -11.32 20.81
N ASP A 23 17.67 -11.99 21.80
CA ASP A 23 17.25 -13.35 22.20
C ASP A 23 15.92 -13.36 22.97
N GLY A 24 15.60 -12.24 23.63
CA GLY A 24 14.36 -12.06 24.38
C GLY A 24 13.27 -11.41 23.53
N SER A 25 13.05 -10.11 23.75
CA SER A 25 12.03 -9.35 23.02
C SER A 25 12.39 -7.88 22.93
N PHE A 26 11.85 -7.22 21.90
CA PHE A 26 11.79 -5.76 21.83
C PHE A 26 10.60 -5.27 22.67
N LEU A 27 10.88 -4.55 23.75
CA LEU A 27 9.86 -4.07 24.69
C LEU A 27 9.41 -2.65 24.34
N ALA A 28 8.27 -2.53 23.66
CA ALA A 28 7.61 -1.24 23.38
C ALA A 28 6.54 -0.93 24.44
N VAL A 29 6.80 0.06 25.31
CA VAL A 29 5.86 0.46 26.38
C VAL A 29 4.62 1.14 25.78
N SER A 30 3.42 0.62 26.09
CA SER A 30 2.16 1.05 25.46
C SER A 30 0.98 1.20 26.44
N ASP A 31 1.26 1.49 27.72
CA ASP A 31 0.26 1.62 28.79
C ASP A 31 -0.73 2.77 28.53
N LYS A 32 -2.01 2.61 28.92
CA LYS A 32 -3.03 3.66 28.74
C LYS A 32 -2.74 4.93 29.54
N ARG A 33 -2.05 4.83 30.68
CA ARG A 33 -1.78 5.95 31.60
C ARG A 33 -0.77 6.95 31.03
N ILE A 34 0.02 6.53 30.04
CA ILE A 34 0.97 7.40 29.34
C ILE A 34 0.38 8.00 28.04
N LYS A 35 -0.93 7.80 27.77
CA LYS A 35 -1.59 8.21 26.52
C LYS A 35 -2.73 9.20 26.79
N SER A 36 -2.77 10.29 26.02
CA SER A 36 -3.96 11.16 25.90
C SER A 36 -4.88 10.60 24.81
N ILE A 37 -5.76 9.67 25.17
CA ILE A 37 -6.64 8.98 24.24
C ILE A 37 -7.64 9.96 23.63
N LYS A 38 -7.66 10.08 22.28
CA LYS A 38 -8.58 10.97 21.54
C LYS A 38 -9.88 10.30 21.12
N GLY A 39 -9.87 8.98 20.95
CA GLY A 39 -11.01 8.21 20.49
C GLY A 39 -10.58 6.87 19.89
N ILE A 40 -11.56 6.15 19.35
CA ILE A 40 -11.36 4.91 18.57
C ILE A 40 -11.33 5.28 17.08
N SER A 41 -10.44 4.66 16.31
CA SER A 41 -10.35 4.90 14.87
C SER A 41 -11.60 4.44 14.10
N ASP A 42 -11.89 5.07 12.96
CA ASP A 42 -12.93 4.58 12.04
C ASP A 42 -12.35 3.48 11.15
N LYS A 43 -12.66 2.24 11.52
CA LYS A 43 -12.19 1.03 10.82
C LYS A 43 -12.51 1.02 9.32
N ARG A 44 -13.62 1.66 8.90
CA ARG A 44 -14.01 1.70 7.47
C ARG A 44 -13.15 2.67 6.69
N GLU A 45 -12.79 3.81 7.27
CA GLU A 45 -11.80 4.71 6.68
C GLU A 45 -10.41 4.07 6.67
N ASP A 46 -10.03 3.38 7.75
CA ASP A 46 -8.75 2.68 7.81
C ASP A 46 -8.63 1.61 6.71
N LEU A 47 -9.72 0.86 6.45
CA LEU A 47 -9.77 -0.09 5.34
C LEU A 47 -9.61 0.60 3.97
N LYS A 48 -10.25 1.75 3.74
CA LYS A 48 -10.08 2.50 2.49
C LYS A 48 -8.63 2.97 2.31
N LYS A 49 -8.02 3.51 3.36
CA LYS A 49 -6.60 3.90 3.36
C LYS A 49 -5.72 2.71 2.99
N LEU A 50 -5.89 1.57 3.68
CA LEU A 50 -5.10 0.36 3.42
C LEU A 50 -5.22 -0.11 1.97
N LEU A 51 -6.43 -0.10 1.40
CA LEU A 51 -6.67 -0.53 0.02
C LEU A 51 -6.05 0.37 -1.04
N ASN A 52 -5.71 1.62 -0.70
CA ASN A 52 -5.01 2.54 -1.59
C ASN A 52 -3.47 2.43 -1.51
N ILE A 53 -2.94 1.64 -0.57
CA ILE A 53 -1.50 1.42 -0.45
C ILE A 53 -1.10 0.27 -1.38
N GLU A 54 -0.12 0.51 -2.24
CA GLU A 54 0.40 -0.54 -3.14
C GLU A 54 1.58 -1.27 -2.49
N ILE A 55 1.62 -2.57 -2.71
CA ILE A 55 2.76 -3.41 -2.36
C ILE A 55 3.66 -3.53 -3.59
N THR A 56 4.90 -3.07 -3.47
CA THR A 56 5.84 -2.94 -4.57
C THR A 56 6.98 -3.95 -4.42
N ASP A 57 7.27 -4.67 -5.50
CA ASP A 57 8.48 -5.47 -5.63
C ASP A 57 9.62 -4.59 -6.18
N TYR A 58 10.76 -4.55 -5.49
CA TYR A 58 11.93 -3.75 -5.90
C TYR A 58 13.25 -4.39 -5.45
N THR A 59 14.35 -3.95 -6.07
CA THR A 59 15.72 -4.18 -5.60
C THR A 59 16.35 -2.86 -5.19
N MET A 60 17.31 -2.90 -4.27
CA MET A 60 18.06 -1.69 -3.89
C MET A 60 18.98 -1.27 -5.04
N ILE A 61 19.12 0.05 -5.26
CA ILE A 61 20.14 0.58 -6.19
C ILE A 61 21.53 0.22 -5.69
N ASP A 62 21.73 0.29 -4.36
CA ASP A 62 22.97 -0.12 -3.73
C ASP A 62 23.09 -1.65 -3.64
N SER A 63 23.40 -2.26 -4.78
CA SER A 63 23.54 -3.72 -4.88
C SER A 63 24.80 -4.28 -4.21
N ILE A 64 25.78 -3.44 -3.87
CA ILE A 64 27.01 -3.88 -3.20
C ILE A 64 26.69 -4.17 -1.73
N GLU A 65 26.05 -3.23 -1.05
CA GLU A 65 25.70 -3.38 0.37
C GLU A 65 24.46 -4.26 0.55
N SER A 66 23.42 -4.07 -0.27
CA SER A 66 22.14 -4.77 -0.11
C SER A 66 22.07 -6.12 -0.84
N GLY A 67 23.05 -6.42 -1.71
CA GLY A 67 22.98 -7.52 -2.65
C GLY A 67 21.90 -7.34 -3.73
N VAL A 68 21.70 -8.37 -4.56
CA VAL A 68 20.64 -8.42 -5.60
C VAL A 68 19.32 -8.99 -5.08
N ARG A 69 19.07 -8.90 -3.76
CA ARG A 69 17.91 -9.50 -3.12
C ARG A 69 16.64 -8.74 -3.52
N PRO A 70 15.56 -9.44 -3.96
CA PRO A 70 14.28 -8.80 -4.15
C PRO A 70 13.63 -8.48 -2.80
N PHE A 71 13.03 -7.30 -2.71
CA PHE A 71 12.21 -6.83 -1.59
C PHE A 71 10.77 -6.67 -2.05
N LYS A 72 9.82 -6.97 -1.15
CA LYS A 72 8.39 -6.73 -1.35
C LYS A 72 7.87 -5.90 -0.19
N LYS A 73 7.74 -4.59 -0.39
CA LYS A 73 7.37 -3.62 0.65
C LYS A 73 6.62 -2.44 0.04
N VAL A 74 6.24 -1.48 0.87
CA VAL A 74 5.61 -0.21 0.45
C VAL A 74 6.68 0.83 0.05
N ILE A 75 6.28 1.83 -0.75
CA ILE A 75 7.10 3.01 -1.05
C ILE A 75 6.66 4.17 -0.14
N ALA A 76 7.62 4.74 0.61
CA ALA A 76 7.33 5.71 1.66
C ALA A 76 6.58 6.96 1.15
N GLN A 77 6.92 7.47 -0.03
CA GLN A 77 6.27 8.61 -0.66
C GLN A 77 4.79 8.34 -1.01
N GLN A 78 4.47 7.11 -1.45
CA GLN A 78 3.08 6.74 -1.72
C GLN A 78 2.30 6.68 -0.41
N VAL A 79 2.87 6.02 0.61
CA VAL A 79 2.25 5.93 1.93
C VAL A 79 2.04 7.32 2.53
N GLU A 80 2.99 8.25 2.38
CA GLU A 80 2.86 9.65 2.83
C GLU A 80 1.60 10.33 2.27
N SER A 81 1.26 10.07 1.01
CA SER A 81 0.08 10.67 0.36
C SER A 81 -1.26 10.14 0.91
N ILE A 82 -1.25 9.03 1.65
CA ILE A 82 -2.45 8.34 2.15
C ILE A 82 -2.54 8.41 3.68
N VAL A 83 -1.40 8.13 4.35
CA VAL A 83 -1.25 7.99 5.81
C VAL A 83 0.04 8.70 6.24
N PRO A 84 0.11 10.05 6.15
CA PRO A 84 1.32 10.80 6.46
C PRO A 84 1.82 10.61 7.90
N GLU A 85 0.93 10.23 8.83
CA GLU A 85 1.26 10.01 10.23
C GLU A 85 2.22 8.84 10.50
N VAL A 86 2.43 7.93 9.54
CA VAL A 86 3.38 6.81 9.66
C VAL A 86 4.70 7.06 8.91
N ILE A 87 4.95 8.30 8.47
CA ILE A 87 6.18 8.66 7.75
C ILE A 87 7.08 9.49 8.65
N ASN A 88 8.35 9.07 8.72
CA ASN A 88 9.40 9.85 9.34
C ASN A 88 10.30 10.42 8.24
N ILE A 89 10.72 11.67 8.41
CA ILE A 89 11.60 12.37 7.48
C ILE A 89 12.92 12.63 8.21
N ASN A 90 14.02 12.20 7.61
CA ASN A 90 15.34 12.26 8.19
C ASN A 90 16.37 12.69 7.14
N LYS A 91 17.54 13.11 7.63
CA LYS A 91 18.70 13.29 6.79
C LYS A 91 19.28 11.93 6.38
N GLY A 92 19.75 11.80 5.16
CA GLY A 92 20.45 10.60 4.71
C GLY A 92 20.97 10.72 3.28
N THR A 93 21.66 9.69 2.82
CA THR A 93 22.35 9.70 1.52
C THR A 93 21.59 8.84 0.51
N ILE A 94 21.33 9.39 -0.67
CA ILE A 94 20.68 8.66 -1.77
C ILE A 94 21.69 8.26 -2.86
N PRO A 95 21.57 7.06 -3.46
CA PRO A 95 22.42 6.61 -4.55
C PRO A 95 21.92 7.17 -5.91
N ASN A 96 21.70 8.48 -6.01
CA ASN A 96 21.11 9.09 -7.22
C ASN A 96 22.06 9.08 -8.43
N VAL A 97 23.38 9.01 -8.21
CA VAL A 97 24.39 8.85 -9.27
C VAL A 97 24.84 7.38 -9.37
N TYR A 98 25.38 6.83 -8.28
CA TYR A 98 25.81 5.43 -8.11
C TYR A 98 26.61 4.86 -9.29
N GLU A 99 27.74 5.48 -9.60
CA GLU A 99 28.64 5.00 -10.66
C GLU A 99 30.10 5.41 -10.44
N LEU A 100 31.00 4.79 -11.19
CA LEU A 100 32.38 5.23 -11.25
C LEU A 100 32.48 6.54 -12.04
N ALA A 101 33.25 7.50 -11.51
CA ALA A 101 33.56 8.73 -12.22
C ALA A 101 34.21 8.41 -13.57
N LYS A 102 33.71 9.03 -14.64
CA LYS A 102 34.26 8.91 -15.99
C LYS A 102 35.65 9.51 -16.09
N SER A 103 35.85 10.67 -15.45
CA SER A 103 37.14 11.33 -15.35
C SER A 103 37.17 12.31 -14.19
N ILE A 104 38.38 12.60 -13.72
CA ILE A 104 38.64 13.57 -12.65
C ILE A 104 39.77 14.47 -13.11
N SER A 105 39.57 15.78 -13.01
CA SER A 105 40.59 16.79 -13.29
C SER A 105 40.81 17.63 -12.04
N ILE A 106 42.05 17.66 -11.56
CA ILE A 106 42.43 18.45 -10.38
C ILE A 106 42.86 19.85 -10.81
N SER A 107 42.43 20.84 -10.03
CA SER A 107 42.91 22.20 -10.09
C SER A 107 43.19 22.73 -8.68
N ASN A 108 43.77 23.93 -8.59
CA ASN A 108 43.93 24.62 -7.30
C ASN A 108 42.57 24.97 -6.66
N GLU A 109 41.48 24.94 -7.42
CA GLU A 109 40.14 25.27 -6.95
C GLU A 109 39.38 24.06 -6.37
N GLY A 110 39.89 22.83 -6.58
CA GLY A 110 39.21 21.58 -6.25
C GLY A 110 39.27 20.56 -7.40
N SER A 111 38.49 19.48 -7.28
CA SER A 111 38.40 18.41 -8.29
C SER A 111 37.14 18.52 -9.14
N THR A 112 37.31 18.62 -10.46
CA THR A 112 36.22 18.51 -11.43
C THR A 112 35.96 17.04 -11.73
N ILE A 113 34.75 16.58 -11.45
CA ILE A 113 34.32 15.20 -11.64
C ILE A 113 33.35 15.15 -12.81
N THR A 114 33.55 14.19 -13.71
CA THR A 114 32.61 13.90 -14.81
C THR A 114 31.91 12.56 -14.58
N THR A 115 30.59 12.55 -14.69
CA THR A 115 29.72 11.37 -14.58
C THR A 115 29.16 10.99 -15.96
N ASN A 116 28.87 9.72 -16.22
CA ASN A 116 28.10 9.30 -17.39
C ASN A 116 26.61 9.62 -17.20
N LYS A 117 26.10 9.44 -15.99
CA LYS A 117 24.72 9.76 -15.64
C LYS A 117 24.57 11.26 -15.35
N VAL A 118 23.44 11.82 -15.77
CA VAL A 118 23.05 13.18 -15.37
C VAL A 118 22.83 13.22 -13.86
N HIS A 119 23.44 14.17 -13.19
CA HIS A 119 23.22 14.45 -11.77
C HIS A 119 22.24 15.60 -11.58
N ASP A 120 21.59 15.66 -10.42
CA ASP A 120 20.71 16.75 -9.96
C ASP A 120 21.32 17.50 -8.76
N PHE A 121 22.66 17.56 -8.71
CA PHE A 121 23.39 18.27 -7.68
C PHE A 121 23.23 19.79 -7.78
N SER A 122 23.25 20.44 -6.62
CA SER A 122 23.24 21.88 -6.45
C SER A 122 24.51 22.35 -5.72
N VAL A 123 24.84 23.64 -5.86
CA VAL A 123 25.95 24.24 -5.11
C VAL A 123 25.66 24.14 -3.62
N GLY A 124 26.61 23.60 -2.86
CA GLY A 124 26.49 23.36 -1.43
C GLY A 124 26.08 21.94 -1.03
N ASP A 125 25.63 21.11 -1.98
CA ASP A 125 25.29 19.70 -1.70
C ASP A 125 26.51 18.95 -1.16
N LEU A 126 26.28 18.06 -0.18
CA LEU A 126 27.28 17.11 0.30
C LEU A 126 27.11 15.79 -0.45
N ILE A 127 28.17 15.37 -1.13
CA ILE A 127 28.19 14.18 -1.98
C ILE A 127 29.02 13.09 -1.31
N LYS A 128 28.45 11.90 -1.14
CA LYS A 128 29.18 10.71 -0.72
C LYS A 128 29.98 10.18 -1.91
N VAL A 129 31.28 10.10 -1.74
CA VAL A 129 32.23 9.51 -2.70
C VAL A 129 33.01 8.39 -2.02
N ILE A 130 33.43 7.40 -2.80
CA ILE A 130 34.28 6.30 -2.34
C ILE A 130 35.53 6.31 -3.20
N ILE A 131 36.68 6.54 -2.57
CA ILE A 131 37.97 6.68 -3.23
C ILE A 131 38.74 5.37 -3.05
N GLU A 132 39.24 4.82 -4.16
CA GLU A 132 40.07 3.61 -4.15
C GLU A 132 41.25 3.78 -3.18
N ASN A 133 41.45 2.80 -2.29
CA ASN A 133 42.46 2.77 -1.23
C ASN A 133 42.34 3.85 -0.13
N ASP A 134 41.31 4.69 -0.13
CA ASP A 134 41.13 5.80 0.83
C ASP A 134 39.73 5.80 1.50
N GLY A 135 38.78 5.04 0.95
CA GLY A 135 37.49 4.79 1.59
C GLY A 135 36.44 5.86 1.32
N GLU A 136 35.44 5.93 2.19
CA GLU A 136 34.29 6.82 2.03
C GLU A 136 34.56 8.24 2.54
N ARG A 137 34.12 9.25 1.78
CA ARG A 137 34.19 10.67 2.16
C ARG A 137 32.95 11.42 1.72
N TYR A 138 32.64 12.50 2.43
CA TYR A 138 31.68 13.51 1.98
C TYR A 138 32.46 14.72 1.44
N VAL A 139 32.11 15.15 0.23
CA VAL A 139 32.69 16.30 -0.44
C VAL A 139 31.61 17.30 -0.82
N LYS A 140 31.93 18.58 -0.75
CA LYS A 140 30.96 19.64 -0.99
C LYS A 140 31.01 20.13 -2.43
N VAL A 141 29.85 20.27 -3.07
CA VAL A 141 29.75 20.83 -4.42
C VAL A 141 30.02 22.33 -4.38
N LYS A 142 31.14 22.76 -4.97
CA LYS A 142 31.51 24.16 -5.11
C LYS A 142 30.80 24.83 -6.28
N ARG A 143 30.70 24.11 -7.41
CA ARG A 143 30.09 24.63 -8.65
C ARG A 143 29.55 23.49 -9.50
N VAL A 144 28.34 23.67 -10.03
CA VAL A 144 27.79 22.83 -11.10
C VAL A 144 28.22 23.40 -12.44
N ILE A 145 28.89 22.61 -13.28
CA ILE A 145 29.39 23.04 -14.59
C ILE A 145 28.33 22.75 -15.66
N ASP A 146 27.78 21.53 -15.65
CA ASP A 146 26.66 21.10 -16.49
C ASP A 146 25.97 19.88 -15.87
N SER A 147 25.12 19.20 -16.65
CA SER A 147 24.35 18.02 -16.21
C SER A 147 25.19 16.82 -15.77
N ASN A 148 26.46 16.76 -16.19
CA ASN A 148 27.34 15.61 -16.00
C ASN A 148 28.67 16.00 -15.33
N ARG A 149 28.85 17.27 -14.99
CA ARG A 149 30.12 17.78 -14.46
C ARG A 149 29.88 18.75 -13.33
N PHE A 150 30.64 18.55 -12.26
CA PHE A 150 30.65 19.42 -11.09
C PHE A 150 32.06 19.51 -10.51
N LEU A 151 32.31 20.61 -9.80
CA LEU A 151 33.55 20.91 -9.09
C LEU A 151 33.30 20.78 -7.59
N THR A 152 34.15 20.01 -6.90
CA THR A 152 34.15 19.89 -5.44
C THR A 152 35.03 20.97 -4.79
N GLU A 153 34.74 21.33 -3.53
CA GLU A 153 35.64 22.21 -2.74
C GLU A 153 36.96 21.50 -2.42
N GLU A 154 36.90 20.19 -2.22
CA GLU A 154 38.00 19.32 -1.87
C GLU A 154 38.80 18.89 -3.11
N VAL A 155 40.13 18.80 -2.93
CA VAL A 155 41.04 18.20 -3.91
C VAL A 155 41.14 16.71 -3.64
N LEU A 156 40.63 15.91 -4.57
CA LEU A 156 40.73 14.44 -4.58
C LEU A 156 42.03 13.99 -5.23
N ASP A 157 42.56 12.83 -4.85
CA ASP A 157 43.69 12.21 -5.55
C ASP A 157 43.25 11.67 -6.92
N SER A 158 43.84 12.19 -8.00
CA SER A 158 43.53 11.81 -9.38
C SER A 158 44.04 10.44 -9.76
N LYS A 159 44.93 9.85 -8.96
CA LYS A 159 45.51 8.52 -9.24
C LYS A 159 44.55 7.40 -8.87
N ASN A 160 43.62 7.66 -7.96
CA ASN A 160 42.66 6.67 -7.48
C ASN A 160 41.36 6.78 -8.25
N LYS A 161 40.72 5.62 -8.49
CA LYS A 161 39.35 5.59 -8.98
C LYS A 161 38.42 6.18 -7.92
N VAL A 162 37.45 6.99 -8.35
CA VAL A 162 36.43 7.56 -7.45
C VAL A 162 35.07 7.09 -7.90
N PHE A 163 34.36 6.44 -6.99
CA PHE A 163 32.96 6.07 -7.15
C PHE A 163 32.08 7.16 -6.54
N ILE A 164 31.11 7.63 -7.30
CA ILE A 164 30.16 8.67 -6.87
C ILE A 164 28.89 7.96 -6.45
N TYR A 165 28.63 7.93 -5.14
CA TYR A 165 27.42 7.32 -4.60
C TYR A 165 26.22 8.22 -4.89
N GLY A 166 26.27 9.46 -4.43
CA GLY A 166 25.20 10.43 -4.60
C GLY A 166 25.17 11.49 -3.50
N LYS A 167 24.08 12.24 -3.41
CA LYS A 167 23.95 13.37 -2.47
C LYS A 167 23.28 12.98 -1.15
N GLU A 168 23.65 13.72 -0.12
CA GLU A 168 22.88 13.81 1.11
C GLU A 168 21.63 14.67 0.88
N VAL A 169 20.51 14.23 1.41
CA VAL A 169 19.21 14.92 1.40
C VAL A 169 18.68 15.04 2.82
N ASP A 170 17.86 16.05 3.07
CA ASP A 170 17.21 16.30 4.34
C ASP A 170 15.78 15.70 4.41
N ASP A 171 15.29 15.16 3.30
CA ASP A 171 13.93 14.66 3.13
C ASP A 171 13.83 13.14 2.90
N LEU A 172 14.83 12.37 3.36
CA LEU A 172 14.83 10.92 3.24
C LEU A 172 13.73 10.32 4.12
N ARG A 173 12.80 9.61 3.49
CA ARG A 173 11.62 9.05 4.17
C ARG A 173 11.85 7.64 4.66
N SER A 174 11.34 7.35 5.86
CA SER A 174 11.19 5.99 6.38
C SER A 174 9.75 5.77 6.85
N VAL A 175 9.34 4.50 6.88
CA VAL A 175 7.98 4.09 7.25
C VAL A 175 7.99 3.49 8.65
N ASP A 176 7.09 3.98 9.51
CA ASP A 176 6.69 3.31 10.75
C ASP A 176 5.80 2.10 10.42
N TYR A 177 6.42 0.92 10.35
CA TYR A 177 5.72 -0.33 10.08
C TYR A 177 4.81 -0.76 11.23
N ASP A 178 5.01 -0.30 12.48
CA ASP A 178 4.11 -0.61 13.58
C ASP A 178 2.78 0.15 13.41
N GLY A 179 2.87 1.43 13.01
CA GLY A 179 1.71 2.22 12.62
C GLY A 179 0.93 1.59 11.46
N LEU A 180 1.63 1.18 10.40
CA LEU A 180 1.01 0.52 9.25
C LEU A 180 0.37 -0.84 9.61
N THR A 181 1.03 -1.62 10.47
CA THR A 181 0.48 -2.89 10.97
C THR A 181 -0.77 -2.66 11.82
N THR A 182 -0.78 -1.60 12.63
CA THR A 182 -1.94 -1.21 13.44
C THR A 182 -3.12 -0.76 12.58
N LEU A 183 -2.86 -0.01 11.49
CA LEU A 183 -3.86 0.32 10.47
C LEU A 183 -4.47 -0.96 9.88
N ASN A 184 -3.63 -1.94 9.54
CA ASN A 184 -4.08 -3.23 9.02
C ASN A 184 -4.95 -4.01 10.01
N ILE A 185 -4.64 -3.96 11.32
CA ILE A 185 -5.50 -4.58 12.36
C ILE A 185 -6.90 -3.95 12.33
N SER A 186 -7.00 -2.61 12.28
CA SER A 186 -8.27 -1.88 12.22
C SER A 186 -9.05 -2.23 10.94
N ALA A 187 -8.38 -2.21 9.79
CA ALA A 187 -8.96 -2.58 8.50
C ALA A 187 -9.46 -4.04 8.47
N THR A 188 -8.70 -4.97 9.04
CA THR A 188 -9.09 -6.39 9.13
C THR A 188 -10.36 -6.57 9.96
N GLN A 189 -10.52 -5.80 11.04
CA GLN A 189 -11.76 -5.79 11.82
C GLN A 189 -12.94 -5.27 10.98
N ALA A 190 -12.77 -4.24 10.16
CA ALA A 190 -13.83 -3.78 9.26
C ALA A 190 -14.23 -4.84 8.22
N VAL A 191 -13.24 -5.59 7.69
CA VAL A 191 -13.51 -6.71 6.79
C VAL A 191 -14.33 -7.78 7.51
N TYR A 192 -13.95 -8.15 8.73
CA TYR A 192 -14.68 -9.12 9.54
C TYR A 192 -16.13 -8.69 9.81
N ASP A 193 -16.34 -7.42 10.20
CA ASP A 193 -17.67 -6.86 10.44
C ASP A 193 -18.57 -6.97 9.18
N ARG A 194 -17.98 -6.76 7.99
CA ARG A 194 -18.68 -6.92 6.71
C ARG A 194 -19.01 -8.38 6.41
N VAL A 195 -18.10 -9.32 6.67
CA VAL A 195 -18.33 -10.77 6.48
C VAL A 195 -19.50 -11.23 7.33
N VAL A 196 -19.50 -10.92 8.63
CA VAL A 196 -20.60 -11.28 9.55
C VAL A 196 -21.94 -10.69 9.09
N GLY A 197 -21.92 -9.44 8.61
CA GLY A 197 -23.11 -8.79 8.05
C GLY A 197 -23.68 -9.55 6.84
N LEU A 198 -22.82 -9.91 5.89
CA LEU A 198 -23.19 -10.66 4.69
C LEU A 198 -23.71 -12.08 5.02
N GLU A 199 -23.09 -12.77 5.97
CA GLU A 199 -23.53 -14.10 6.41
C GLU A 199 -24.94 -14.05 7.03
N LYS A 200 -25.23 -13.02 7.84
CA LYS A 200 -26.55 -12.81 8.42
C LYS A 200 -27.60 -12.53 7.35
N GLU A 201 -27.30 -11.66 6.40
CA GLU A 201 -28.19 -11.35 5.27
C GLU A 201 -28.47 -12.62 4.44
N ASN A 202 -27.43 -13.39 4.11
CA ASN A 202 -27.56 -14.63 3.37
C ASN A 202 -28.42 -15.68 4.12
N SER A 203 -28.29 -15.78 5.44
CA SER A 203 -29.14 -16.64 6.27
C SER A 203 -30.62 -16.22 6.19
N ILE A 204 -30.90 -14.92 6.23
CA ILE A 204 -32.27 -14.38 6.11
C ILE A 204 -32.84 -14.68 4.72
N LEU A 205 -32.08 -14.40 3.66
CA LEU A 205 -32.48 -14.66 2.28
C LEU A 205 -32.75 -16.16 2.05
N THR A 206 -31.89 -17.04 2.57
CA THR A 206 -32.08 -18.49 2.47
C THR A 206 -33.37 -18.95 3.14
N LYS A 207 -33.70 -18.42 4.33
CA LYS A 207 -34.97 -18.72 5.02
C LYS A 207 -36.18 -18.22 4.22
N GLN A 208 -36.13 -16.98 3.73
CA GLN A 208 -37.19 -16.40 2.91
C GLN A 208 -37.42 -17.21 1.63
N LEU A 209 -36.35 -17.68 0.99
CA LEU A 209 -36.41 -18.52 -0.20
C LEU A 209 -37.06 -19.88 0.11
N SER A 210 -36.71 -20.52 1.23
CA SER A 210 -37.36 -21.77 1.68
C SER A 210 -38.86 -21.58 1.89
N THR A 211 -39.26 -20.55 2.65
CA THR A 211 -40.68 -20.27 2.90
C THR A 211 -41.45 -19.94 1.61
N THR A 212 -40.82 -19.22 0.69
CA THR A 212 -41.43 -18.90 -0.61
C THR A 212 -41.61 -20.16 -1.46
N ASN A 213 -40.63 -21.06 -1.47
CA ASN A 213 -40.71 -22.34 -2.17
C ASN A 213 -41.81 -23.24 -1.58
N GLU A 214 -41.97 -23.30 -0.26
CA GLU A 214 -43.06 -24.04 0.39
C GLU A 214 -44.43 -23.50 -0.02
N LYS A 215 -44.61 -22.17 0.02
CA LYS A 215 -45.85 -21.51 -0.44
C LYS A 215 -46.12 -21.74 -1.92
N LEU A 216 -45.07 -21.76 -2.74
CA LEU A 216 -45.20 -22.07 -4.17
C LEU A 216 -45.69 -23.50 -4.39
N ILE A 217 -45.15 -24.46 -3.63
CA ILE A 217 -45.58 -25.86 -3.67
C ILE A 217 -47.03 -26.00 -3.22
N SER A 218 -47.44 -25.34 -2.12
CA SER A 218 -48.83 -25.39 -1.64
C SER A 218 -49.79 -24.82 -2.66
N THR A 219 -49.47 -23.64 -3.22
CA THR A 219 -50.28 -22.98 -4.25
C THR A 219 -50.40 -23.85 -5.51
N LYS A 220 -49.32 -24.50 -5.94
CA LYS A 220 -49.36 -25.45 -7.07
C LYS A 220 -50.27 -26.64 -6.79
N LYS A 221 -50.28 -27.18 -5.56
CA LYS A 221 -51.19 -28.27 -5.17
C LYS A 221 -52.65 -27.81 -5.15
N GLU A 222 -52.94 -26.66 -4.56
CA GLU A 222 -54.29 -26.09 -4.54
C GLU A 222 -54.81 -25.81 -5.95
N LEU A 223 -53.98 -25.22 -6.81
CA LEU A 223 -54.31 -24.99 -8.22
C LEU A 223 -54.61 -26.31 -8.95
N SER A 224 -53.81 -27.36 -8.74
CA SER A 224 -54.05 -28.69 -9.31
C SER A 224 -55.39 -29.27 -8.83
N SER A 225 -55.68 -29.19 -7.54
CA SER A 225 -56.94 -29.67 -6.97
C SER A 225 -58.15 -28.91 -7.51
N THR A 226 -58.00 -27.60 -7.73
CA THR A 226 -59.06 -26.73 -8.26
C THR A 226 -59.33 -27.04 -9.72
N LYS A 227 -58.28 -27.25 -10.53
CA LYS A 227 -58.40 -27.72 -11.92
C LYS A 227 -59.15 -29.05 -11.98
N GLN A 228 -58.82 -30.01 -11.13
CA GLN A 228 -59.51 -31.30 -11.09
C GLN A 228 -60.99 -31.18 -10.69
N LYS A 229 -61.32 -30.34 -9.71
CA LYS A 229 -62.72 -30.06 -9.33
C LYS A 229 -63.50 -29.41 -10.48
N LEU A 230 -62.87 -28.46 -11.18
CA LEU A 230 -63.47 -27.81 -12.35
C LEU A 230 -63.74 -28.83 -13.46
N ASP A 231 -62.77 -29.69 -13.79
CA ASP A 231 -62.94 -30.76 -14.78
C ASP A 231 -64.11 -31.70 -14.43
N ASN A 232 -64.24 -32.05 -13.14
CA ASN A 232 -65.34 -32.89 -12.66
C ASN A 232 -66.71 -32.17 -12.76
N LEU A 233 -66.77 -30.89 -12.43
CA LEU A 233 -67.99 -30.09 -12.56
C LEU A 233 -68.43 -29.98 -14.02
N ILE A 234 -67.51 -29.69 -14.94
CA ILE A 234 -67.78 -29.65 -16.38
C ILE A 234 -68.37 -30.98 -16.84
N LYS A 235 -67.78 -32.12 -16.40
CA LYS A 235 -68.31 -33.46 -16.72
C LYS A 235 -69.72 -33.70 -16.19
N LEU A 236 -70.03 -33.24 -14.97
CA LEU A 236 -71.36 -33.40 -14.36
C LEU A 236 -72.42 -32.58 -15.09
N LEU A 237 -72.13 -31.30 -15.36
CA LEU A 237 -73.05 -30.39 -16.06
C LEU A 237 -73.41 -30.87 -17.48
N ASN A 238 -72.46 -31.51 -18.16
CA ASN A 238 -72.72 -32.16 -19.45
C ASN A 238 -73.65 -33.36 -19.31
N LYS A 239 -73.46 -34.19 -18.28
CA LYS A 239 -74.30 -35.38 -18.04
C LYS A 239 -75.74 -35.02 -17.68
N SER A 240 -75.96 -33.88 -17.03
CA SER A 240 -77.30 -33.39 -16.66
C SER A 240 -78.00 -32.60 -17.77
N ASN A 241 -77.46 -32.56 -19.00
CA ASN A 241 -78.00 -31.80 -20.14
C ASN A 241 -78.18 -30.29 -19.88
N ILE A 242 -77.42 -29.74 -18.92
CA ILE A 242 -77.47 -28.30 -18.58
C ILE A 242 -76.62 -27.48 -19.55
N LEU A 243 -75.53 -28.06 -20.07
CA LEU A 243 -74.65 -27.45 -21.07
C LEU A 243 -74.89 -28.05 -22.46
N ASN A 244 -74.94 -27.22 -23.50
CA ASN A 244 -74.99 -27.69 -24.89
C ASN A 244 -73.56 -27.97 -25.43
N LYS A 245 -73.46 -28.56 -26.63
CA LYS A 245 -72.19 -28.98 -27.25
C LYS A 245 -71.23 -27.82 -27.56
N ASP A 246 -71.75 -26.62 -27.77
CA ASP A 246 -70.95 -25.43 -28.07
C ASP A 246 -70.45 -24.78 -26.77
N ASP A 247 -71.26 -24.76 -25.70
CA ASP A 247 -70.85 -24.32 -24.37
C ASP A 247 -69.68 -25.16 -23.83
N THR A 248 -69.70 -26.47 -24.11
CA THR A 248 -68.62 -27.37 -23.69
C THR A 248 -67.30 -27.11 -24.40
N LYS A 249 -67.35 -26.78 -25.69
CA LYS A 249 -66.14 -26.47 -26.48
C LYS A 249 -65.46 -25.18 -26.00
N VAL A 250 -66.23 -24.22 -25.48
CA VAL A 250 -65.70 -22.97 -24.94
C VAL A 250 -65.03 -23.19 -23.57
N LEU A 251 -65.60 -24.05 -22.71
CA LEU A 251 -65.09 -24.32 -21.36
C LEU A 251 -63.82 -25.19 -21.30
N ILE A 252 -63.53 -25.97 -22.34
CA ILE A 252 -62.39 -26.92 -22.40
C ILE A 252 -61.16 -26.31 -23.11
N LYS A 253 -61.32 -25.15 -23.75
CA LYS A 253 -60.28 -24.47 -24.53
C LYS A 253 -59.39 -23.58 -23.65
#